data_AF-A0A537SJ68-F1
#
_entry.id   AF-A0A537SJ68-F1
#
_cell.length_a   1.000
_cell.length_b   1.000
_cell.length_c   1.000
_cell.angle_alpha   90.00
_cell.angle_beta   90.00
_cell.angle_gamma   90.00
#
_symmetry.space_group_name_H-M   'P 1'
#
loop_
_entity.id
_entity.type
_entity.pdbx_description
1 polymer ?
#
loop_
_entity_poly.entity_id
_entity_poly.type
_entity_poly.pdbx_seq_one_letter_code
_entity_poly.pdbx_strand_id
1 'polypeptide(L)'
;MPALENPRHERYAQLIVEGLANGDSKPYSQSRAYIAAGYTAKDLGKRGGSAQAASSRLLFRVIHRVREIQQIAARNAAETAEKMARELNEIQYEARADKAHGAAVAAVLGKAKVLNIGAEQQHRVPDFQQANSMEDIGRKLLQSVGFDSPDDASIRAAIEANDSFIARLERIRDSAQGLTIDLKMQK
;
A
#
# COMPACT_ATOMS: atom_id res chain seq x y z
N MET A 1 -10.59 19.49 -2.49
CA MET A 1 -11.57 19.86 -3.54
C MET A 1 -12.46 18.66 -3.81
N PRO A 2 -13.77 18.87 -4.03
CA PRO A 2 -14.71 17.78 -4.28
C PRO A 2 -14.36 17.04 -5.58
N ALA A 3 -14.65 15.75 -5.60
CA ALA A 3 -14.54 14.92 -6.79
C ALA A 3 -15.52 15.38 -7.88
N LEU A 4 -15.26 15.02 -9.15
CA LEU A 4 -16.26 15.19 -10.21
C LEU A 4 -17.56 14.46 -9.86
N GLU A 5 -18.70 15.04 -10.26
CA GLU A 5 -20.04 14.48 -10.01
C GLU A 5 -20.22 13.06 -10.55
N ASN A 6 -19.56 12.73 -11.67
CA ASN A 6 -19.54 11.38 -12.19
C ASN A 6 -18.32 10.62 -11.65
N PRO A 7 -18.50 9.60 -10.78
CA PRO A 7 -17.39 8.87 -10.17
C PRO A 7 -16.50 8.17 -11.20
N ARG A 8 -17.04 7.76 -12.35
CA ARG A 8 -16.26 7.13 -13.43
C ARG A 8 -15.36 8.14 -14.15
N HIS A 9 -15.79 9.39 -14.28
CA HIS A 9 -14.93 10.46 -14.83
C HIS A 9 -13.79 10.77 -13.87
N GLU A 10 -14.08 10.87 -12.57
CA GLU A 10 -13.06 11.08 -11.54
C GLU A 10 -12.04 9.94 -11.54
N ARG A 11 -12.51 8.69 -11.54
CA ARG A 11 -11.65 7.50 -11.55
C ARG A 11 -10.77 7.46 -12.79
N TYR A 12 -11.32 7.79 -13.96
CA TYR A 12 -10.56 7.88 -15.20
C TYR A 12 -9.46 8.95 -15.11
N ALA A 13 -9.76 10.15 -14.60
CA ALA A 13 -8.78 11.22 -14.45
C ALA A 13 -7.63 10.82 -13.50
N GLN A 14 -7.94 10.16 -12.38
CA GLN A 14 -6.94 9.63 -11.45
C GLN A 14 -6.01 8.61 -12.11
N LEU A 15 -6.58 7.64 -12.84
CA LEU A 15 -5.81 6.58 -13.53
C LEU A 15 -4.89 7.13 -14.63
N ILE A 16 -5.30 8.21 -15.30
CA ILE A 16 -4.44 8.89 -16.29
C ILE A 16 -3.21 9.51 -15.62
N VAL A 17 -3.37 10.13 -14.45
CA VAL A 17 -2.23 10.71 -13.71
C VAL A 17 -1.33 9.63 -13.13
N GLU A 18 -1.90 8.57 -12.54
CA GLU A 18 -1.16 7.43 -12.01
C GLU A 18 -0.31 6.74 -13.10
N GLY A 19 -0.88 6.56 -14.30
CA GLY A 19 -0.17 6.01 -15.45
C GLY A 19 1.01 6.85 -15.94
N LEU A 20 1.01 8.16 -15.69
CA LEU A 20 2.11 9.07 -16.00
C LEU A 20 3.17 9.11 -14.89
N ALA A 21 2.75 8.94 -13.63
CA ALA A 21 3.63 9.03 -12.46
C ALA A 21 4.44 7.75 -12.21
N ASN A 22 3.87 6.57 -12.46
CA ASN A 22 4.46 5.31 -11.98
C ASN A 22 5.61 4.77 -12.85
N GLY A 23 5.99 5.41 -13.95
CA GLY A 23 7.13 4.96 -14.78
C GLY A 23 7.04 3.50 -15.25
N ASP A 24 5.85 2.91 -15.18
CA ASP A 24 5.61 1.50 -15.43
C ASP A 24 5.97 1.20 -16.88
N SER A 25 6.62 0.06 -17.15
CA SER A 25 7.13 -0.27 -18.50
C SER A 25 6.01 -0.32 -19.56
N LYS A 26 4.75 -0.39 -19.10
CA LYS A 26 3.54 -0.11 -19.88
C LYS A 26 2.74 1.01 -19.19
N PRO A 27 2.93 2.29 -19.55
CA PRO A 27 2.08 3.37 -19.05
C PRO A 27 0.61 2.99 -19.26
N TYR A 28 -0.29 3.34 -18.34
CA TYR A 28 -1.72 3.18 -18.56
C TYR A 28 -2.08 3.93 -19.83
N SER A 29 -2.21 3.20 -20.95
CA SER A 29 -2.69 3.80 -22.19
C SER A 29 -4.08 4.37 -21.92
N GLN A 30 -4.43 5.46 -22.59
CA GLN A 30 -5.73 6.11 -22.41
C GLN A 30 -6.88 5.10 -22.49
N SER A 31 -6.77 4.11 -23.38
CA SER A 31 -7.72 3.01 -23.53
C SER A 31 -7.83 2.13 -22.27
N ARG A 32 -6.70 1.78 -21.64
CA ARG A 32 -6.68 0.96 -20.41
C ARG A 32 -7.27 1.71 -19.22
N ALA A 33 -6.97 3.00 -19.07
CA ALA A 33 -7.56 3.84 -18.03
C ALA A 33 -9.09 3.94 -18.19
N TYR A 34 -9.58 4.02 -19.43
CA TYR A 34 -11.02 4.05 -19.74
C TYR A 34 -11.73 2.76 -19.29
N ILE A 35 -11.15 1.61 -19.61
CA ILE A 35 -11.69 0.30 -19.20
C ILE A 35 -11.63 0.13 -17.67
N ALA A 36 -10.49 0.46 -17.06
CA ALA A 36 -10.30 0.37 -15.61
C ALA A 36 -11.19 1.34 -14.80
N ALA A 37 -11.62 2.45 -15.41
CA ALA A 37 -12.63 3.34 -14.84
C ALA A 37 -14.07 2.79 -14.94
N GLY A 38 -14.26 1.59 -15.52
CA GLY A 38 -15.55 0.91 -15.61
C GLY A 38 -16.34 1.20 -16.88
N TYR A 39 -15.69 1.68 -17.94
CA TYR A 39 -16.33 1.83 -19.25
C TYR A 39 -16.13 0.60 -20.12
N THR A 40 -17.19 0.20 -20.82
CA THR A 40 -17.13 -0.90 -21.78
C THR A 40 -16.59 -0.41 -23.12
N ALA A 41 -15.82 -1.26 -23.79
CA ALA A 41 -15.34 -1.03 -25.13
C ALA A 41 -15.46 -2.29 -25.98
N LYS A 42 -15.88 -2.12 -27.24
CA LYS A 42 -15.78 -3.16 -28.27
C LYS A 42 -14.33 -3.23 -28.78
N ASP A 43 -13.85 -4.44 -29.04
CA ASP A 43 -12.50 -4.73 -29.55
C ASP A 43 -11.35 -4.40 -28.58
N LEU A 44 -11.40 -5.00 -27.38
CA LEU A 44 -10.34 -4.88 -26.36
C LEU A 44 -8.97 -5.29 -26.94
N GLY A 45 -7.98 -4.39 -26.85
CA GLY A 45 -6.60 -4.68 -27.26
C GLY A 45 -6.28 -4.50 -28.75
N LYS A 46 -7.24 -4.15 -29.61
CA LYS A 46 -6.96 -3.83 -31.03
C LYS A 46 -6.53 -2.37 -31.19
N ARG A 47 -5.52 -2.12 -32.04
CA ARG A 47 -5.08 -0.76 -32.43
C ARG A 47 -6.24 -0.08 -33.17
N GLY A 48 -6.67 1.11 -32.71
CA GLY A 48 -7.85 1.81 -33.26
C GLY A 48 -9.21 1.31 -32.74
N GLY A 49 -9.24 0.48 -31.69
CA GLY A 49 -10.49 0.02 -31.08
C GLY A 49 -11.33 1.14 -30.45
N SER A 50 -12.63 0.87 -30.25
CA SER A 50 -13.61 1.86 -29.76
C SER A 50 -13.21 2.50 -28.41
N ALA A 51 -12.44 1.79 -27.58
CA ALA A 51 -11.88 2.29 -26.33
C ALA A 51 -11.01 3.55 -26.54
N GLN A 52 -10.17 3.56 -27.59
CA GLN A 52 -9.21 4.63 -27.82
C GLN A 52 -9.93 5.93 -28.24
N ALA A 53 -10.87 5.81 -29.17
CA ALA A 53 -11.66 6.94 -29.64
C ALA A 53 -12.57 7.51 -28.53
N ALA A 54 -13.24 6.65 -27.77
CA ALA A 54 -14.08 7.07 -26.64
C ALA A 54 -13.25 7.70 -25.51
N SER A 55 -12.10 7.11 -25.20
CA SER A 55 -11.18 7.62 -24.19
C SER A 55 -10.63 9.00 -24.57
N SER A 56 -10.25 9.22 -25.82
CA SER A 56 -9.78 10.54 -26.30
C SER A 56 -10.85 11.63 -26.12
N ARG A 57 -12.12 11.32 -26.41
CA ARG A 57 -13.24 12.26 -26.17
C ARG A 57 -13.48 12.51 -24.69
N LEU A 58 -13.37 11.48 -23.85
CA LEU A 58 -13.52 11.62 -22.41
C LEU A 58 -12.37 12.46 -21.81
N LEU A 59 -11.14 12.23 -22.25
CA LEU A 59 -9.97 12.98 -21.82
C LEU A 59 -10.17 14.48 -22.02
N PHE A 60 -10.69 14.90 -23.18
CA PHE A 60 -10.99 16.31 -23.43
C PHE A 60 -11.96 16.91 -22.39
N ARG A 61 -12.97 16.14 -21.95
CA ARG A 61 -13.96 16.59 -20.95
C ARG A 61 -13.39 16.66 -19.54
N VAL A 62 -12.42 15.81 -19.20
CA VAL A 62 -11.82 15.76 -17.86
C VAL A 62 -10.42 16.38 -17.79
N ILE A 63 -9.93 17.02 -18.86
CA ILE A 63 -8.53 17.46 -18.95
C ILE A 63 -8.15 18.47 -17.88
N HIS A 64 -9.08 19.36 -17.51
CA HIS A 64 -8.89 20.30 -16.41
C HIS A 64 -8.71 19.56 -15.08
N ARG A 65 -9.51 18.53 -14.83
CA ARG A 65 -9.39 17.70 -13.64
C ARG A 65 -8.06 16.96 -13.59
N VAL A 66 -7.60 16.41 -14.71
CA VAL A 66 -6.28 15.77 -14.81
C VAL A 66 -5.17 16.74 -14.45
N ARG A 67 -5.22 17.99 -14.95
CA ARG A 67 -4.25 19.05 -14.62
C ARG A 67 -4.28 19.42 -13.14
N GLU A 68 -5.46 19.53 -12.53
CA GLU A 68 -5.59 19.79 -11.10
C GLU A 68 -4.93 18.70 -10.26
N ILE A 69 -5.20 17.43 -10.57
CA ILE A 69 -4.59 16.30 -9.86
C ILE A 69 -3.06 16.31 -10.03
N GLN A 70 -2.56 16.62 -11.23
CA GLN A 70 -1.12 16.79 -11.46
C GLN A 70 -0.52 17.94 -10.65
N GLN A 71 -1.21 19.08 -10.54
CA GLN A 71 -0.73 20.21 -9.74
C GLN A 71 -0.72 19.88 -8.24
N ILE A 72 -1.71 19.17 -7.74
CA ILE A 72 -1.74 18.69 -6.35
C ILE A 72 -0.60 17.70 -6.13
N ALA A 73 -0.44 16.72 -7.01
CA ALA A 73 0.66 15.75 -6.92
C ALA A 73 2.03 16.44 -6.98
N ALA A 74 2.20 17.45 -7.84
CA ALA A 74 3.44 18.24 -7.92
C ALA A 74 3.69 19.09 -6.67
N ARG A 75 2.65 19.70 -6.09
CA ARG A 75 2.76 20.42 -4.80
C ARG A 75 3.17 19.47 -3.68
N ASN A 76 2.50 18.32 -3.57
CA ASN A 76 2.83 17.30 -2.59
C ASN A 76 4.23 16.70 -2.81
N ALA A 77 4.65 16.51 -4.06
CA ALA A 77 6.00 16.03 -4.38
C ALA A 77 7.08 17.08 -4.10
N ALA A 78 6.75 18.37 -4.23
CA ALA A 78 7.64 19.47 -3.83
C ALA A 78 7.71 19.63 -2.30
N GLU A 79 6.72 19.11 -1.56
CA GLU A 79 6.74 19.02 -0.09
C GLU A 79 7.59 17.82 0.36
N THR A 80 8.91 18.02 0.33
CA THR A 80 9.85 17.02 0.85
C THR A 80 9.78 16.95 2.38
N ALA A 81 10.13 15.80 2.95
CA ALA A 81 10.24 15.62 4.41
C ALA A 81 11.15 16.67 5.06
N GLU A 82 12.21 17.08 4.36
CA GLU A 82 13.13 18.11 4.83
C GLU A 82 12.47 19.50 4.88
N LYS A 83 11.64 19.85 3.88
CA LYS A 83 10.90 21.11 3.85
C LYS A 83 9.87 21.15 4.98
N MET A 84 9.08 20.09 5.15
CA MET A 84 8.12 19.98 6.25
C MET A 84 8.81 20.06 7.62
N ALA A 85 9.97 19.41 7.78
CA ALA A 85 10.75 19.49 9.02
C ALA A 85 11.31 20.89 9.29
N ARG A 86 11.61 21.68 8.26
CA ARG A 86 12.02 23.09 8.38
C ARG A 86 10.86 23.97 8.83
N GLU A 87 9.71 23.90 8.16
CA GLU A 87 8.51 24.66 8.52
C GLU A 87 8.06 24.37 9.96
N LEU A 88 8.11 23.10 10.39
CA LEU A 88 7.81 22.72 11.77
C LEU A 88 8.77 23.32 12.81
N ASN A 89 10.04 23.63 12.44
CA ASN A 89 10.96 24.34 13.34
C ASN A 89 10.59 25.81 13.49
N GLU A 90 10.14 26.44 12.40
CA GLU A 90 9.71 27.84 12.41
C GLU A 90 8.46 27.98 13.29
N ILE A 91 7.46 27.12 13.08
CA ILE A 91 6.25 27.06 13.92
C ILE A 91 6.59 26.78 15.38
N GLN A 92 7.54 25.88 15.65
CA GLN A 92 7.99 25.61 17.02
C GLN A 92 8.62 26.85 17.66
N TYR A 93 9.40 27.63 16.90
CA TYR A 93 10.04 28.84 17.38
C TYR A 93 9.00 29.93 17.71
N GLU A 94 8.06 30.17 16.80
CA GLU A 94 6.95 31.12 16.99
C GLU A 94 6.06 30.70 18.18
N ALA A 95 5.66 29.43 18.26
CA ALA A 95 4.85 28.93 19.35
C ALA A 95 5.55 29.03 20.72
N ARG A 96 6.89 28.97 20.76
CA ARG A 96 7.67 29.23 21.99
C ARG A 96 7.68 30.71 22.34
N ALA A 97 7.82 31.59 21.35
CA ALA A 97 7.76 33.04 21.56
C ALA A 97 6.38 33.47 22.11
N ASP A 98 5.31 32.88 21.59
CA ASP A 98 3.93 33.14 22.02
C ASP A 98 3.53 32.42 23.32
N LYS A 99 4.46 31.67 23.94
CA LYS A 99 4.21 30.82 25.12
C LYS A 99 3.10 29.77 24.91
N ALA A 100 2.77 29.47 23.66
CA ALA A 100 1.84 28.42 23.27
C ALA A 100 2.52 27.04 23.32
N HIS A 101 2.88 26.61 24.55
CA HIS A 101 3.67 25.38 24.75
C HIS A 101 3.02 24.12 24.16
N GLY A 102 1.68 24.04 24.14
CA GLY A 102 0.96 22.93 23.51
C GLY A 102 1.19 22.84 21.99
N ALA A 103 1.19 23.99 21.30
CA ALA A 103 1.48 24.05 19.87
C ALA A 103 2.95 23.72 19.58
N ALA A 104 3.88 24.18 20.43
CA ALA A 104 5.30 23.84 20.32
C ALA A 104 5.55 22.34 20.47
N VAL A 105 4.88 21.67 21.42
CA VAL A 105 4.97 20.20 21.58
C VAL A 105 4.39 19.48 20.38
N ALA A 106 3.25 19.93 19.86
CA ALA A 106 2.64 19.35 18.66
C ALA A 106 3.56 19.46 17.44
N ALA A 107 4.23 20.60 17.24
CA ALA A 107 5.19 20.79 16.15
C ALA A 107 6.40 19.85 16.26
N VAL A 108 6.94 19.66 17.48
CA VAL A 108 8.04 18.70 17.73
C VAL A 108 7.62 17.27 17.44
N LEU A 109 6.44 16.85 17.89
CA LEU A 109 5.90 15.52 17.62
C LEU A 109 5.61 15.31 16.12
N GLY A 110 5.09 16.32 15.44
CA GLY A 110 4.91 16.32 13.98
C GLY A 110 6.23 16.13 13.25
N LYS A 111 7.28 16.84 13.70
CA LYS A 111 8.62 16.75 13.10
C LYS A 111 9.23 15.37 13.32
N ALA A 112 9.08 14.80 14.51
CA ALA A 112 9.54 13.43 14.81
C ALA A 112 8.89 12.40 13.87
N LYS A 113 7.57 12.52 13.60
CA LYS A 113 6.86 11.65 12.65
C LYS A 113 7.37 11.81 11.21
N VAL A 114 7.53 13.05 10.74
CA VAL A 114 8.03 13.34 9.39
C VAL A 114 9.45 12.78 9.18
N LEU A 115 10.29 12.87 10.22
CA LEU A 115 11.67 12.35 10.19
C LEU A 115 11.75 10.87 10.57
N ASN A 116 10.62 10.22 10.83
CA ASN A 116 10.53 8.82 11.28
C ASN A 116 11.35 8.52 12.56
N ILE A 117 11.54 9.51 13.43
CA ILE A 117 12.26 9.39 14.70
C ILE A 117 11.25 8.97 15.77
N GLY A 118 11.39 7.74 16.28
CA GLY A 118 10.48 7.21 17.30
C GLY A 118 9.16 6.70 16.75
N ALA A 119 9.07 6.40 15.45
CA ALA A 119 8.02 5.52 14.99
C ALA A 119 8.18 4.19 15.75
N GLU A 120 7.19 3.86 16.58
CA GLU A 120 6.81 2.47 16.72
C GLU A 120 6.72 1.99 15.28
N GLN A 121 7.68 1.17 14.85
CA GLN A 121 7.39 0.27 13.75
C GLN A 121 6.18 -0.46 14.29
N GLN A 122 4.99 -0.07 13.82
CA GLN A 122 3.84 -0.91 13.88
C GLN A 122 4.35 -2.16 13.16
N HIS A 123 4.84 -3.13 13.93
CA HIS A 123 4.89 -4.51 13.52
C HIS A 123 3.47 -4.71 13.05
N ARG A 124 3.26 -4.60 11.74
CA ARG A 124 1.99 -4.94 11.12
C ARG A 124 1.94 -6.42 11.38
N VAL A 125 1.33 -6.80 12.49
CA VAL A 125 1.06 -8.20 12.81
C VAL A 125 0.29 -8.69 11.60
N PRO A 126 0.87 -9.54 10.75
CA PRO A 126 0.23 -9.90 9.50
C PRO A 126 -1.06 -10.61 9.87
N ASP A 127 -2.18 -10.15 9.32
CA ASP A 127 -3.46 -10.80 9.57
C ASP A 127 -3.47 -12.16 8.85
N PHE A 128 -3.09 -13.23 9.57
CA PHE A 128 -3.04 -14.57 9.03
C PHE A 128 -4.42 -15.12 8.65
N GLN A 129 -5.53 -14.53 9.12
CA GLN A 129 -6.89 -15.00 8.80
C GLN A 129 -7.23 -14.86 7.32
N GLN A 130 -6.61 -13.91 6.63
CA GLN A 130 -6.85 -13.66 5.20
C GLN A 130 -5.94 -14.48 4.28
N ALA A 131 -5.12 -15.38 4.81
CA ALA A 131 -4.24 -16.20 3.97
C ALA A 131 -5.05 -17.34 3.34
N ASN A 132 -5.17 -17.35 2.02
CA ASN A 132 -5.97 -18.37 1.31
C ASN A 132 -5.10 -19.43 0.63
N SER A 133 -3.78 -19.25 0.63
CA SER A 133 -2.82 -20.19 0.07
C SER A 133 -1.54 -20.30 0.92
N MET A 134 -0.75 -21.33 0.66
CA MET A 134 0.53 -21.53 1.37
C MET A 134 1.54 -20.42 1.02
N GLU A 135 1.47 -19.88 -0.19
CA GLU A 135 2.24 -18.71 -0.62
C GLU A 135 1.85 -17.45 0.14
N ASP A 136 0.56 -17.24 0.41
CA ASP A 136 0.10 -16.14 1.27
C ASP A 136 0.63 -16.28 2.69
N ILE A 137 0.65 -17.50 3.22
CA ILE A 137 1.20 -17.80 4.54
C ILE A 137 2.70 -17.50 4.55
N GLY A 138 3.46 -17.99 3.57
CA GLY A 138 4.90 -17.72 3.45
C GLY A 138 5.22 -16.23 3.36
N ARG A 139 4.46 -15.47 2.55
CA ARG A 139 4.58 -14.01 2.46
C ARG A 139 4.32 -13.34 3.81
N LYS A 140 3.27 -13.75 4.53
CA LYS A 140 2.91 -13.17 5.82
C LYS A 140 3.93 -13.50 6.91
N LEU A 141 4.48 -14.71 6.93
CA LEU A 141 5.57 -15.06 7.85
C LEU A 141 6.79 -14.16 7.64
N LEU A 142 7.17 -13.90 6.39
CA LEU A 142 8.27 -12.98 6.07
C LEU A 142 7.95 -11.53 6.46
N GLN A 143 6.71 -11.08 6.25
CA GLN A 143 6.27 -9.75 6.67
C GLN A 143 6.26 -9.59 8.19
N SER A 144 5.96 -10.66 8.96
CA SER A 144 5.99 -10.59 10.44
C SER A 144 7.38 -10.34 11.01
N VAL A 145 8.44 -10.70 10.27
CA VAL A 145 9.84 -10.47 10.66
C VAL A 145 10.44 -9.22 10.01
N GLY A 146 9.59 -8.39 9.38
CA GLY A 146 9.99 -7.11 8.79
C GLY A 146 10.42 -7.17 7.32
N PHE A 147 10.17 -8.27 6.60
CA PHE A 147 10.41 -8.35 5.17
C PHE A 147 9.15 -7.98 4.39
N ASP A 148 8.97 -6.68 4.11
CA ASP A 148 7.73 -6.10 3.58
C ASP A 148 7.31 -6.61 2.19
N SER A 149 8.28 -6.82 1.28
CA SER A 149 8.05 -7.20 -0.12
C SER A 149 8.93 -8.39 -0.52
N PRO A 150 8.59 -9.61 -0.09
CA PRO A 150 9.38 -10.80 -0.41
C PRO A 150 9.17 -11.24 -1.87
N ASP A 151 10.24 -11.70 -2.50
CA ASP A 151 10.25 -12.32 -3.82
C ASP A 151 9.86 -13.80 -3.76
N ASP A 152 9.60 -14.41 -4.93
CA ASP A 152 9.12 -15.79 -5.03
C ASP A 152 10.14 -16.84 -4.53
N ALA A 153 11.44 -16.56 -4.55
CA ALA A 153 12.43 -17.47 -3.99
C ALA A 153 12.39 -17.42 -2.46
N SER A 154 12.31 -16.22 -1.88
CA SER A 154 12.16 -16.02 -0.44
C SER A 154 10.87 -16.65 0.10
N ILE A 155 9.75 -16.50 -0.61
CA ILE A 155 8.47 -17.13 -0.22
C ILE A 155 8.59 -18.65 -0.20
N ARG A 156 9.21 -19.28 -1.21
CA ARG A 156 9.42 -20.73 -1.23
C ARG A 156 10.29 -21.22 -0.07
N ALA A 157 11.36 -20.51 0.24
CA ALA A 157 12.21 -20.82 1.40
C ALA A 157 11.42 -20.71 2.72
N ALA A 158 10.52 -19.72 2.85
CA ALA A 158 9.67 -19.58 4.02
C ALA A 158 8.65 -20.73 4.15
N ILE A 159 8.12 -21.24 3.04
CA ILE A 159 7.23 -22.41 3.04
C ILE A 159 8.00 -23.66 3.52
N GLU A 160 9.19 -23.92 2.97
CA GLU A 160 10.01 -25.08 3.37
C GLU A 160 10.39 -25.03 4.87
N ALA A 161 10.70 -23.83 5.38
CA ALA A 161 10.95 -23.63 6.80
C ALA A 161 9.68 -23.89 7.64
N ASN A 162 8.51 -23.49 7.14
CA ASN A 162 7.22 -23.76 7.79
C ASN A 162 6.92 -25.26 7.84
N ASP A 163 7.15 -26.00 6.76
CA ASP A 163 6.97 -27.46 6.73
C ASP A 163 7.83 -28.16 7.79
N SER A 164 9.07 -27.72 7.96
CA SER A 164 9.98 -28.23 8.99
C SER A 164 9.48 -27.91 10.41
N PHE A 165 8.90 -26.73 10.62
CA PHE A 165 8.27 -26.34 11.88
C PHE A 165 7.02 -27.18 12.18
N ILE A 166 6.15 -27.40 11.19
CA ILE A 166 4.96 -28.26 11.32
C ILE A 166 5.37 -29.68 11.68
N ALA A 167 6.38 -30.25 11.00
CA ALA A 167 6.88 -31.58 11.32
C ALA A 167 7.41 -31.70 12.77
N ARG A 168 7.88 -30.59 13.35
CA ARG A 168 8.25 -30.55 14.78
C ARG A 168 7.02 -30.51 15.67
N LEU A 169 5.99 -29.74 15.31
CA LEU A 169 4.72 -29.70 16.05
C LEU A 169 4.01 -31.05 16.07
N GLU A 170 4.02 -31.77 14.94
CA GLU A 170 3.44 -33.12 14.84
C GLU A 170 4.15 -34.08 15.79
N ARG A 171 5.49 -34.07 15.84
CA ARG A 171 6.25 -34.88 16.80
C ARG A 171 5.89 -34.57 18.25
N ILE A 172 5.69 -33.28 18.57
CA ILE A 172 5.27 -32.87 19.92
C ILE A 172 3.88 -33.43 20.23
N ARG A 173 2.91 -33.28 19.30
CA ARG A 173 1.57 -33.86 19.42
C ARG A 173 1.64 -35.37 19.67
N ASP A 174 2.38 -36.09 18.84
CA ASP A 174 2.46 -37.55 18.89
C ASP A 174 3.09 -38.02 20.20
N SER A 175 4.13 -37.32 20.68
CA SER A 175 4.72 -37.61 21.99
C SER A 175 3.74 -37.38 23.16
N ALA A 176 2.96 -36.29 23.12
CA ALA A 176 2.00 -35.97 24.17
C ALA A 176 0.80 -36.93 24.14
N GLN A 177 0.31 -37.28 22.95
CA GLN A 177 -0.79 -38.24 22.79
C GLN A 177 -0.37 -39.66 23.14
N GLY A 178 0.87 -40.07 22.82
CA GLY A 178 1.45 -41.34 23.25
C GLY A 178 1.49 -41.47 24.77
N LEU A 179 1.97 -40.45 25.49
CA LEU A 179 1.90 -40.40 26.96
C LEU A 179 0.47 -40.53 27.49
N THR A 180 -0.51 -39.97 26.77
CA THR A 180 -1.93 -39.97 27.19
C THR A 180 -2.59 -41.35 27.02
N ILE A 181 -2.10 -42.18 26.08
CA ILE A 181 -2.59 -43.55 25.85
C ILE A 181 -1.99 -44.51 26.88
N ASP A 182 -0.68 -44.42 27.14
CA ASP A 182 0.00 -45.30 28.10
C ASP A 182 -0.50 -45.10 29.55
N LEU A 183 -0.83 -43.86 29.94
CA LEU A 183 -1.46 -43.55 31.23
C LEU A 183 -2.87 -44.15 31.41
N LYS A 184 -3.56 -44.52 30.31
CA LYS A 184 -4.91 -45.11 30.36
C LYS A 184 -4.89 -46.65 30.44
N MET A 185 -3.78 -47.32 30.12
CA MET A 185 -3.69 -48.79 30.13
C MET A 185 -3.21 -49.40 31.46
N GLN A 186 -2.87 -48.59 32.47
CA GLN A 186 -2.43 -49.07 33.80
C GLN A 186 -3.57 -49.10 34.85
N LYS A 187 -4.77 -49.54 34.48
CA LYS A 187 -5.84 -49.84 35.46
C LYS A 187 -6.29 -51.28 35.38
#